data_AF-A0A5B2Z1J0-F1
#
_entry.id   AF-A0A5B2Z1J0-F1
#
_cell.length_a   1.000
_cell.length_b   1.000
_cell.length_c   1.000
_cell.angle_alpha   90.00
_cell.angle_beta   90.00
_cell.angle_gamma   90.00
#
_symmetry.space_group_name_H-M   'P 1'
#
loop_
_entity.id
_entity.type
_entity.pdbx_description
1 polymer ?
#
loop_
_entity_poly.entity_id
_entity_poly.type
_entity_poly.pdbx_seq_one_letter_code
_entity_poly.pdbx_strand_id
1 'polypeptide(L)' 'MDVLIIGGGSAGLRAAIEAHDAGVNVLLISKSKRGNPHTVMARGSINAALGTMDPKDN' A
#
# COMPACT_ATOMS: atom_id res chain seq x y z
N MET A 1 21.68 2.74 1.36
CA MET A 1 21.00 1.51 0.88
C MET A 1 19.95 1.96 -0.11
N ASP A 2 19.73 1.19 -1.18
CA ASP A 2 18.76 1.55 -2.22
C ASP A 2 17.79 0.38 -2.42
N VAL A 3 16.50 0.69 -2.57
CA VAL A 3 15.43 -0.30 -2.65
C VAL A 3 14.68 -0.12 -3.97
N LEU A 4 14.55 -1.22 -4.72
CA LEU A 4 13.73 -1.29 -5.93
C LEU A 4 12.40 -1.98 -5.60
N ILE A 5 11.29 -1.30 -5.91
CA ILE A 5 9.93 -1.83 -5.77
C ILE A 5 9.30 -1.98 -7.14
N ILE A 6 8.77 -3.16 -7.42
CA ILE A 6 8.07 -3.48 -8.67
C ILE A 6 6.59 -3.67 -8.37
N GLY A 7 5.78 -2.70 -8.78
CA GLY A 7 4.32 -2.68 -8.60
C GLY A 7 3.84 -1.46 -7.81
N GLY A 8 3.01 -0.62 -8.45
CA GLY A 8 2.47 0.62 -7.89
C GLY A 8 1.08 0.47 -7.25
N GLY A 9 0.74 -0.73 -6.78
CA GLY A 9 -0.48 -0.97 -6.00
C GLY A 9 -0.36 -0.51 -4.55
N SER A 10 -1.43 -0.66 -3.76
CA SER A 10 -1.47 -0.27 -2.34
C SER A 10 -0.32 -0.86 -1.52
N ALA A 11 0.01 -2.14 -1.73
CA ALA A 11 1.12 -2.81 -1.05
C ALA A 11 2.50 -2.21 -1.41
N GLY A 12 2.78 -2.02 -2.71
CA GLY A 12 4.06 -1.48 -3.17
C GLY A 12 4.26 -0.01 -2.79
N LEU A 13 3.20 0.79 -2.85
CA LEU A 13 3.24 2.18 -2.36
C LEU A 13 3.44 2.23 -0.85
N ARG A 14 2.78 1.36 -0.07
CA ARG A 14 2.98 1.33 1.38
C ARG A 14 4.42 0.94 1.75
N ALA A 15 4.99 -0.04 1.07
CA ALA A 15 6.39 -0.43 1.25
C ALA A 15 7.35 0.70 0.84
N ALA A 16 7.04 1.44 -0.22
CA ALA A 16 7.84 2.57 -0.68
C ALA A 16 7.88 3.71 0.33
N ILE A 17 6.74 4.00 0.97
CA ILE A 17 6.63 5.01 2.03
C ILE A 17 7.51 4.61 3.22
N GLU A 18 7.36 3.37 3.72
CA GLU A 18 8.13 2.89 4.87
C GLU A 18 9.64 2.91 4.62
N ALA A 19 10.07 2.46 3.43
CA ALA A 19 11.48 2.48 3.06
C ALA A 19 12.02 3.92 2.93
N HIS A 20 11.22 4.84 2.40
CA HIS A 20 11.60 6.26 2.33
C HIS A 20 11.72 6.89 3.72
N ASP A 21 10.77 6.61 4.62
CA ASP A 21 10.76 7.11 6.00
C ASP A 21 11.95 6.57 6.81
N ALA A 22 12.44 5.38 6.48
CA ALA A 22 13.68 4.82 7.01
C ALA A 22 14.96 5.46 6.44
N GLY A 23 14.85 6.50 5.59
CA GLY A 23 15.97 7.23 4.99
C GLY A 23 16.63 6.51 3.79
N VAL A 24 15.93 5.55 3.18
CA VAL A 24 16.43 4.76 2.05
C VAL A 24 16.00 5.41 0.74
N ASN A 25 16.87 5.39 -0.28
CA ASN A 25 16.45 5.78 -1.62
C ASN A 25 15.59 4.68 -2.24
N VAL A 26 14.39 5.04 -2.69
CA VAL A 26 13.42 4.10 -3.24
C VAL A 26 13.19 4.41 -4.71
N LEU A 27 13.35 3.40 -5.56
CA LEU A 27 12.89 3.41 -6.94
C LEU A 27 11.66 2.52 -7.05
N LEU A 28 10.51 3.11 -7.38
CA LEU A 28 9.27 2.37 -7.63
C LEU A 28 8.95 2.37 -9.12
N ILE A 29 8.76 1.19 -9.69
CA ILE A 29 8.34 1.01 -11.08
C ILE A 29 7.00 0.28 -11.15
N SER A 30 6.15 0.69 -12.09
CA SER A 30 4.88 0.01 -12.34
C SER A 30 4.51 0.04 -13.81
N LYS A 31 3.91 -1.06 -14.28
CA LYS A 31 3.38 -1.15 -15.66
C LYS A 31 2.25 -0.13 -15.90
N SER A 32 1.39 0.06 -14.91
CA SER A 32 0.27 0.99 -14.97
C SER A 32 0.69 2.40 -14.56
N LYS A 33 -0.03 3.42 -15.07
CA LYS A 33 0.13 4.81 -14.63
C LYS A 33 -0.14 4.94 -13.13
N ARG A 34 0.52 5.90 -12.48
CA ARG A 34 0.25 6.30 -11.09
C ARG A 34 -1.24 6.61 -10.94
N GLY A 35 -1.89 6.00 -9.95
CA GLY A 35 -3.33 6.16 -9.73
C GLY A 35 -4.22 5.24 -10.55
N ASN A 36 -3.67 4.32 -11.36
CA ASN A 36 -4.44 3.24 -12.01
C ASN A 36 -3.90 1.81 -11.70
N PRO A 37 -3.50 1.47 -10.46
CA PRO A 37 -3.26 0.07 -10.11
C PRO A 37 -4.58 -0.70 -10.01
N HIS A 38 -4.55 -2.03 -10.17
CA HIS A 38 -5.76 -2.87 -10.09
C HIS A 38 -6.56 -2.70 -8.78
N THR A 39 -5.88 -2.31 -7.70
CA THR A 39 -6.48 -2.00 -6.40
C THR A 39 -7.47 -0.84 -6.43
N VAL A 40 -7.47 0.03 -7.45
CA VAL A 40 -8.52 1.07 -7.61
C VAL A 40 -9.90 0.49 -7.92
N MET A 41 -9.97 -0.76 -8.38
CA MET A 41 -11.24 -1.43 -8.63
C MET A 41 -11.87 -1.99 -7.35
N ALA A 42 -11.17 -1.93 -6.20
CA ALA A 42 -11.71 -2.33 -4.91
C ALA A 42 -12.78 -1.31 -4.43
N ARG A 43 -14.03 -1.54 -4.82
CA ARG A 43 -15.20 -0.71 -4.47
C ARG A 43 -15.97 -1.17 -3.23
N GLY A 44 -15.56 -2.27 -2.60
CA GLY A 44 -16.23 -2.84 -1.43
C GLY A 44 -15.86 -2.11 -0.15
N SER A 45 -14.81 -2.57 0.52
CA SER A 45 -14.23 -2.00 1.75
C SER A 45 -12.89 -2.70 2.03
N ILE A 46 -12.25 -2.36 3.14
CA ILE A 46 -11.10 -3.08 3.70
C ILE A 46 -11.57 -3.65 5.05
N ASN A 47 -11.44 -4.96 5.24
CA ASN A 47 -11.73 -5.59 6.53
C ASN A 47 -10.64 -5.20 7.54
N ALA A 48 -11.06 -4.68 8.70
CA ALA A 48 -10.18 -4.36 9.81
C ALA A 48 -10.95 -4.53 11.12
N ALA A 49 -10.33 -5.15 12.12
CA ALA A 49 -10.86 -5.20 13.48
C ALA A 49 -10.66 -3.83 14.13
N LEU A 50 -11.66 -2.96 13.98
CA LEU A 50 -11.63 -1.58 14.49
C LEU A 50 -12.32 -1.46 15.85
N GLY A 51 -12.93 -2.52 16.37
CA GLY A 51 -13.72 -2.52 17.61
C GLY A 51 -14.96 -1.61 17.58
N THR A 52 -15.37 -1.12 16.39
CA THR A 52 -16.44 -0.13 16.24
C THR A 52 -17.83 -0.74 16.05
N MET A 53 -17.92 -2.02 15.65
CA MET A 53 -19.20 -2.68 15.32
C MET A 53 -19.56 -3.86 16.24
N ASP A 54 -18.59 -4.67 16.70
CA ASP A 54 -18.80 -5.73 17.69
C ASP A 54 -17.83 -5.54 18.89
N PRO A 55 -18.32 -5.53 20.15
CA PRO A 55 -17.47 -5.49 21.36
C PRO A 55 -16.43 -6.62 21.47
N LYS A 56 -16.55 -7.69 20.66
CA LYS A 56 -15.60 -8.80 20.58
C LYS A 56 -14.52 -8.61 19.50
N ASP A 57 -14.60 -7.58 18.66
CA ASP A 57 -13.62 -7.23 17.62
C ASP A 57 -12.43 -6.43 18.19
N ASN A 58 -11.81 -6.95 19.26
CA ASN A 58 -10.61 -6.38 19.90
C ASN A 58 -9.34 -7.13 19.49
#